data_AF-A0A149TQY9-F1
#
_entry.id   AF-A0A149TQY9-F1
#
_cell.length_a   1.000
_cell.length_b   1.000
_cell.length_c   1.000
_cell.angle_alpha   90.00
_cell.angle_beta   90.00
_cell.angle_gamma   90.00
#
_symmetry.space_group_name_H-M   'P 1'
#
loop_
_entity.id
_entity.type
_entity.pdbx_description
1 polymer ?
#
loop_
_entity_poly.entity_id
_entity_poly.type
_entity_poly.pdbx_seq_one_letter_code
_entity_poly.pdbx_strand_id
1 'polypeptide(L)'
;MQIGRMIRRAVRAVVPPMIFLGIAGYFGWNATQGDHGMKAYQQQLLLLDQAKQSQQDAIAEQAAWRRRVNGLREQSLDTDTLDERARAMLNLADKNDIVVPYDRRDPLY
;
A
#
# COMPACT_ATOMS: atom_id res chain seq x y z
N MET A 1 48.87 35.69 -44.29
CA MET A 1 47.77 34.89 -43.68
C MET A 1 46.83 35.78 -42.85
N GLN A 2 45.89 36.48 -43.49
CA GLN A 2 44.89 37.31 -42.78
C GLN A 2 43.57 36.58 -42.54
N ILE A 3 43.20 35.67 -43.46
CA ILE A 3 41.97 34.88 -43.42
C ILE A 3 41.89 34.01 -42.15
N GLY A 4 42.98 33.32 -41.78
CA GLY A 4 43.02 32.48 -40.57
C GLY A 4 42.82 33.25 -39.26
N ARG A 5 43.23 34.53 -39.20
CA ARG A 5 43.02 35.38 -38.02
C ARG A 5 41.57 35.85 -37.91
N MET A 6 40.91 36.15 -39.02
CA MET A 6 39.48 36.47 -39.04
C MET A 6 38.62 35.27 -38.66
N ILE A 7 38.90 34.08 -39.22
CA ILE A 7 38.20 32.84 -38.87
C ILE A 7 38.36 32.54 -37.38
N ARG A 8 39.57 32.63 -36.83
CA ARG A 8 39.81 32.41 -35.39
C ARG A 8 39.03 33.40 -34.51
N ARG A 9 38.88 34.65 -34.94
CA ARG A 9 38.13 35.68 -34.20
C ARG A 9 36.62 35.46 -34.29
N ALA A 10 36.11 35.05 -35.45
CA ALA A 10 34.70 34.72 -35.66
C ALA A 10 34.29 33.46 -34.88
N VAL A 11 35.09 32.39 -34.94
CA VAL A 11 34.86 31.16 -34.17
C VAL A 11 34.84 31.44 -32.67
N ARG A 12 35.81 32.22 -32.17
CA ARG A 12 35.87 32.57 -30.74
C ARG A 12 34.71 33.46 -30.28
N ALA A 13 34.06 34.17 -31.18
CA ALA A 13 32.89 35.00 -30.88
C ALA A 13 31.57 34.21 -30.95
N VAL A 14 31.46 33.22 -31.85
CA VAL A 14 30.20 32.51 -32.13
C VAL A 14 30.08 31.18 -31.38
N VAL A 15 31.19 30.49 -31.14
CA VAL A 15 31.16 29.18 -30.46
C VAL A 15 30.66 29.25 -29.01
N PRO A 16 31.11 30.19 -28.16
CA PRO A 16 30.60 30.29 -26.80
C PRO A 16 29.07 30.49 -26.72
N PRO A 17 28.45 31.48 -27.39
CA PRO A 17 27.00 31.67 -27.31
C PRO A 17 26.21 30.50 -27.89
N MET A 18 26.72 29.81 -28.93
CA MET A 18 26.09 28.59 -29.45
C MET A 18 26.08 27.45 -28.44
N ILE A 19 27.18 27.25 -27.70
CA ILE A 19 27.24 26.24 -26.63
C ILE A 19 26.27 26.60 -25.51
N PHE A 20 26.22 27.86 -25.08
CA PHE A 20 25.28 28.29 -24.05
C PHE A 20 23.82 28.13 -24.49
N LEU A 21 23.49 28.41 -25.75
CA LEU A 21 22.17 28.14 -26.31
C LEU A 21 21.82 26.65 -26.34
N GLY A 22 22.78 25.80 -26.72
CA GLY A 22 22.60 24.34 -26.69
C GLY A 22 22.36 23.81 -25.28
N ILE A 23 23.12 24.29 -24.29
CA ILE A 23 22.92 23.96 -22.87
C ILE A 23 21.56 24.47 -22.39
N ALA A 24 21.19 25.71 -22.69
CA ALA A 24 19.89 26.27 -22.31
C ALA A 24 18.72 25.50 -22.92
N GLY A 25 18.83 25.08 -24.19
CA GLY A 25 17.84 24.22 -24.84
C GLY A 25 17.74 22.84 -24.19
N TYR A 26 18.87 22.22 -23.86
CA TYR A 26 18.92 20.94 -23.15
C TYR A 26 18.26 21.05 -21.76
N PHE A 27 18.59 22.08 -20.99
CA PHE A 27 17.97 22.33 -19.69
C PHE A 27 16.49 22.66 -19.81
N GLY A 28 16.07 23.40 -20.84
CA GLY A 28 14.66 23.68 -21.12
C GLY A 28 13.87 22.40 -21.42
N TRP A 29 14.39 21.53 -22.29
CA TRP A 29 13.77 20.22 -22.56
C TRP A 29 13.75 19.34 -21.31
N ASN A 30 14.88 19.22 -20.62
CA ASN A 30 15.01 18.42 -19.40
C ASN A 30 14.12 18.93 -18.25
N ALA A 31 13.85 20.23 -18.17
CA ALA A 31 12.89 20.78 -17.19
C ALA A 31 11.45 20.33 -17.49
N THR A 32 11.11 20.06 -18.76
CA THR A 32 9.78 19.60 -19.17
C THR A 32 9.60 18.08 -19.17
N GLN A 33 10.66 17.32 -19.49
CA GLN A 33 10.63 15.86 -19.62
C GLN A 33 11.35 15.10 -18.49
N GLY A 34 12.08 15.77 -17.61
CA GLY A 34 12.86 15.11 -16.57
C GLY A 34 11.98 14.45 -15.49
N ASP A 35 12.54 13.46 -14.81
CA ASP A 35 11.90 12.66 -13.75
C ASP A 35 11.36 13.48 -12.57
N HIS A 36 11.69 14.77 -12.48
CA HIS A 36 11.23 15.71 -11.46
C HIS A 36 10.29 16.80 -12.03
N GLY A 37 9.81 16.63 -13.26
CA GLY A 37 8.83 17.54 -13.85
C GLY A 37 7.54 17.58 -13.03
N MET A 38 6.76 18.66 -13.17
CA MET A 38 5.52 18.88 -12.40
C MET A 38 4.55 17.69 -12.46
N LYS A 39 4.52 16.95 -13.57
CA LYS A 39 3.68 15.75 -13.74
C LYS A 39 4.18 14.55 -12.93
N ALA A 40 5.49 14.31 -12.91
CA ALA A 40 6.09 13.24 -12.11
C ALA A 40 5.90 13.50 -10.61
N TYR A 41 6.03 14.76 -10.19
CA TYR A 41 5.75 15.17 -8.82
C TYR A 41 4.29 14.90 -8.40
N GLN A 42 3.32 15.25 -9.26
CA GLN A 42 1.90 14.96 -9.02
C GLN A 42 1.62 13.45 -8.94
N GLN A 43 2.20 12.66 -9.85
CA GLN A 43 2.08 11.20 -9.82
C GLN A 43 2.69 10.61 -8.54
N GLN A 44 3.83 11.13 -8.11
CA GLN A 44 4.50 10.67 -6.88
C GLN A 44 3.69 11.01 -5.62
N LEU A 45 3.04 12.17 -5.58
CA LEU A 45 2.12 12.53 -4.50
C LEU A 45 0.90 11.60 -4.46
N LEU A 46 0.31 11.29 -5.62
CA LEU A 46 -0.81 10.34 -5.70
C LEU A 46 -0.40 8.94 -5.23
N LEU A 47 0.77 8.46 -5.63
CA LEU A 47 1.31 7.19 -5.18
C LEU A 47 1.58 7.19 -3.67
N LEU A 48 2.06 8.30 -3.11
CA LEU A 48 2.28 8.45 -1.68
C LEU A 48 0.96 8.35 -0.90
N ASP A 49 -0.09 9.02 -1.37
CA ASP A 49 -1.40 8.98 -0.73
C ASP A 49 -2.06 7.60 -0.84
N GLN A 50 -1.94 6.93 -2.00
CA GLN A 50 -2.38 5.54 -2.16
C GLN A 50 -1.62 4.59 -1.22
N ALA A 51 -0.30 4.74 -1.11
CA ALA A 51 0.51 3.94 -0.21
C ALA A 51 0.09 4.11 1.25
N LYS A 52 -0.15 5.36 1.69
CA LYS A 52 -0.65 5.64 3.05
C LYS A 52 -2.02 4.99 3.31
N GLN A 53 -2.94 5.09 2.35
CA GLN A 53 -4.25 4.45 2.49
C GLN A 53 -4.12 2.93 2.61
N SER A 54 -3.33 2.30 1.73
CA SER A 54 -3.10 0.85 1.79
C SER A 54 -2.45 0.40 3.10
N GLN A 55 -1.58 1.23 3.67
CA GLN A 55 -0.95 0.96 4.95
C GLN A 55 -1.98 1.01 6.09
N GLN A 56 -2.88 1.99 6.09
CA GLN A 56 -3.95 2.09 7.09
C GLN A 56 -4.90 0.89 7.02
N ASP A 57 -5.30 0.50 5.82
CA ASP A 57 -6.17 -0.66 5.60
C ASP A 57 -5.50 -1.95 6.10
N ALA A 58 -4.21 -2.15 5.77
CA ALA A 58 -3.44 -3.30 6.24
C ALA A 58 -3.29 -3.33 7.77
N ILE A 59 -3.10 -2.18 8.42
CA ILE A 59 -3.05 -2.09 9.89
C ILE A 59 -4.41 -2.46 10.50
N ALA A 60 -5.50 -1.96 9.93
CA ALA A 60 -6.85 -2.27 10.41
C ALA A 60 -7.15 -3.77 10.28
N GLU A 61 -6.79 -4.38 9.15
CA GLU A 61 -6.94 -5.81 8.93
C GLU A 61 -6.07 -6.62 9.90
N GLN A 62 -4.80 -6.23 10.08
CA GLN A 62 -3.91 -6.87 11.04
C GLN A 62 -4.48 -6.79 12.46
N ALA A 63 -5.04 -5.66 12.87
CA ALA A 63 -5.65 -5.51 14.18
C ALA A 63 -6.89 -6.42 14.36
N ALA A 64 -7.71 -6.59 13.33
CA ALA A 64 -8.83 -7.52 13.34
C ALA A 64 -8.35 -8.98 13.49
N TRP A 65 -7.35 -9.39 12.73
CA TRP A 65 -6.78 -10.73 12.84
C TRP A 65 -6.09 -10.97 14.17
N ARG A 66 -5.33 -10.00 14.69
CA ARG A 66 -4.70 -10.10 16.01
C ARG A 66 -5.73 -10.34 17.11
N ARG A 67 -6.90 -9.68 17.07
CA ARG A 67 -8.00 -9.94 18.02
C ARG A 67 -8.50 -11.38 17.92
N ARG A 68 -8.72 -11.88 16.71
CA ARG A 68 -9.18 -13.26 16.47
C ARG A 68 -8.14 -14.29 16.93
N VAL A 69 -6.88 -14.11 16.54
CA VAL A 69 -5.78 -15.02 16.91
C VAL A 69 -5.55 -15.00 18.41
N ASN A 70 -5.57 -13.83 19.05
CA ASN A 70 -5.48 -13.77 20.51
C ASN A 70 -6.63 -14.51 21.16
N GLY A 71 -7.87 -14.37 20.70
CA GLY A 71 -9.01 -15.17 21.19
C GLY A 71 -8.84 -16.69 21.04
N LEU A 72 -7.92 -17.16 20.18
CA LEU A 72 -7.63 -18.58 19.98
C LEU A 72 -6.37 -19.07 20.73
N ARG A 73 -5.63 -18.19 21.42
CA ARG A 73 -4.43 -18.59 22.18
C ARG A 73 -4.85 -19.27 23.47
N GLU A 74 -4.17 -20.37 23.81
CA GLU A 74 -4.42 -21.20 25.01
C GLU A 74 -4.48 -20.41 26.33
N GLN A 75 -3.76 -19.30 26.46
CA GLN A 75 -3.78 -18.44 27.66
C GLN A 75 -5.03 -17.56 27.81
N SER A 76 -5.82 -17.40 26.74
CA SER A 76 -7.07 -16.64 26.71
C SER A 76 -8.25 -17.47 26.19
N LEU A 77 -8.05 -18.77 26.01
CA LEU A 77 -9.09 -19.71 25.63
C LEU A 77 -9.87 -20.05 26.91
N ASP A 78 -11.09 -19.54 27.00
CA ASP A 78 -11.93 -19.74 28.16
C ASP A 78 -12.34 -21.22 28.27
N THR A 79 -12.01 -21.84 29.40
CA THR A 79 -12.29 -23.27 29.67
C THR A 79 -13.78 -23.57 29.51
N ASP A 80 -14.64 -22.63 29.87
CA ASP A 80 -16.10 -22.78 29.76
C ASP A 80 -16.53 -22.86 28.28
N THR A 81 -15.94 -22.04 27.40
CA THR A 81 -16.25 -22.10 25.95
C THR A 81 -15.74 -23.39 25.29
N LEU A 82 -14.65 -23.97 25.79
CA LEU A 82 -14.17 -25.28 25.36
C LEU A 82 -15.11 -26.40 25.82
N ASP A 83 -15.59 -26.33 27.06
CA ASP A 83 -16.53 -27.32 27.60
C ASP A 83 -17.88 -27.27 26.86
N GLU A 84 -18.42 -26.07 26.59
CA GLU A 84 -19.62 -25.90 25.75
C GLU A 84 -19.44 -26.50 24.36
N ARG A 85 -18.29 -26.23 23.70
CA ARG A 85 -17.98 -26.77 22.36
C ARG A 85 -17.81 -28.30 22.39
N ALA A 86 -17.18 -28.85 23.43
CA ALA A 86 -17.01 -30.28 23.60
C ALA A 86 -18.36 -30.98 23.82
N ARG A 87 -19.22 -30.41 24.67
CA ARG A 87 -20.59 -30.89 24.93
C ARG A 87 -21.46 -30.87 23.68
N ALA A 88 -21.45 -29.75 22.94
CA ALA A 88 -22.18 -29.62 21.69
C ALA A 88 -21.71 -30.63 20.62
N MET A 89 -20.39 -30.85 20.51
CA MET A 89 -19.81 -31.82 19.56
C MET A 89 -20.14 -33.27 19.93
N LEU A 90 -20.18 -33.59 21.22
CA LEU A 90 -20.40 -34.95 21.72
C LEU A 90 -21.87 -35.26 22.01
N ASN A 91 -22.80 -34.33 21.74
CA ASN A 91 -24.21 -34.41 22.15
C ASN A 91 -24.37 -34.73 23.66
N LEU A 92 -23.50 -34.17 24.48
CA LEU A 92 -23.53 -34.32 25.93
C LEU A 92 -24.31 -33.15 26.55
N ALA A 93 -25.37 -33.44 27.29
CA ALA A 93 -26.10 -32.47 28.10
C ALA A 93 -25.73 -32.64 29.58
N ASP A 94 -25.67 -31.55 30.34
CA ASP A 94 -25.46 -31.61 31.79
C ASP A 94 -26.65 -32.33 32.47
N LYS A 95 -26.43 -32.85 33.67
CA LYS A 95 -27.47 -33.52 34.46
C LYS A 95 -28.63 -32.58 34.81
N ASN A 96 -28.40 -31.27 34.79
CA ASN A 96 -29.38 -30.23 35.07
C ASN A 96 -29.94 -29.54 33.81
N ASP A 97 -29.49 -29.95 32.61
CA ASP A 97 -29.95 -29.34 31.36
C ASP A 97 -31.30 -29.92 30.92
N ILE A 98 -32.18 -29.03 30.48
CA ILE A 98 -33.51 -29.40 29.95
C ILE A 98 -33.37 -29.65 28.45
N VAL A 99 -33.41 -30.92 28.04
CA VAL A 99 -33.46 -31.30 26.62
C VAL A 99 -34.91 -31.21 26.14
N VAL A 100 -35.20 -30.30 25.22
CA VAL A 100 -36.50 -30.19 24.55
C VAL A 100 -36.40 -30.86 23.18
N PRO A 101 -36.93 -32.08 22.99
CA PRO A 101 -36.97 -32.71 21.67
C PRO A 101 -37.99 -31.98 20.79
N TYR A 102 -37.56 -31.56 19.59
CA TYR A 102 -38.44 -31.00 18.58
C TYR A 102 -39.31 -32.10 17.96
N ASP A 103 -40.58 -31.77 17.68
CA ASP A 103 -41.48 -32.69 16.97
C ASP A 103 -41.00 -32.87 15.53
N ARG A 104 -41.26 -34.05 14.95
CA ARG A 104 -40.87 -34.42 13.59
C ARG A 104 -41.47 -33.51 12.51
N ARG A 105 -42.45 -32.69 12.89
CA ARG A 105 -43.19 -31.77 12.02
C ARG A 105 -42.72 -30.31 12.12
N ASP A 106 -41.87 -29.96 13.08
CA ASP A 106 -41.33 -28.60 13.27
C ASP A 106 -39.84 -28.64 13.68
N PRO A 107 -38.90 -28.88 12.74
CA PRO A 107 -37.48 -28.69 13.00
C PRO A 107 -37.14 -27.19 13.05
N LEU A 108 -36.12 -26.83 13.84
CA LEU A 108 -35.72 -25.43 14.03
C LEU A 108 -34.99 -24.80 12.82
N TYR A 109 -34.76 -25.56 11.74
CA TYR A 109 -34.22 -25.13 10.44
C TYR A 109 -34.69 -26.06 9.32
#